data_AF-A0A7X2STE4-F1
#
_entry.id   AF-A0A7X2STE4-F1
#
_cell.length_a   1.000
_cell.length_b   1.000
_cell.length_c   1.000
_cell.angle_alpha   90.00
_cell.angle_beta   90.00
_cell.angle_gamma   90.00
#
_symmetry.space_group_name_H-M   'P 1'
#
loop_
_entity.id
_entity.type
_entity.pdbx_description
1 polymer ?
#
loop_
_entity_poly.entity_id
_entity_poly.type
_entity_poly.pdbx_seq_one_letter_code
_entity_poly.pdbx_strand_id
1 'polypeptide(L)'
;PVSMMLAEYGSTFKDEQGGIYAWLSNTIGEKLAFIGTFIWLSSWIVWLINISSKVFIPFSALLFGKDMTQTWAFGPFSATQVVGILAILWIIFVTFFASRGADVISKVSSVGGAFVTGMIFVFLIAT
;
A
#
# COMPACT_ATOMS: atom_id res chain seq x y z
N PRO A 1 11.76 17.76 2.41
CA PRO A 1 11.13 18.82 1.58
C PRO A 1 9.60 18.68 1.47
N VAL A 2 9.10 17.58 0.92
CA VAL A 2 7.64 17.35 0.75
C VAL A 2 6.89 17.27 2.08
N SER A 3 7.46 16.60 3.09
CA SER A 3 6.87 16.53 4.43
C SER A 3 6.71 17.89 5.11
N MET A 4 7.65 18.82 4.91
CA MET A 4 7.56 20.18 5.43
C MET A 4 6.46 20.99 4.72
N MET A 5 6.39 20.89 3.38
CA MET A 5 5.32 21.52 2.59
C MET A 5 3.93 21.00 3.00
N LEU A 6 3.77 19.69 3.18
CA LEU A 6 2.50 19.10 3.63
C LEU A 6 2.15 19.51 5.06
N ALA A 7 3.14 19.73 5.94
CA ALA A 7 2.91 20.25 7.28
C ALA A 7 2.43 21.71 7.25
N GLU A 8 3.02 22.57 6.42
CA GLU A 8 2.56 23.94 6.23
C GLU A 8 1.14 23.99 5.64
N TYR A 9 0.87 23.25 4.57
CA TYR A 9 -0.46 23.14 3.98
C TYR A 9 -1.49 22.60 4.97
N GLY A 10 -1.15 21.54 5.72
CA GLY A 10 -2.03 20.97 6.75
C GLY A 10 -2.35 21.94 7.88
N SER A 11 -1.39 22.77 8.29
CA SER A 11 -1.60 23.81 9.32
C SER A 11 -2.41 25.01 8.82
N THR A 12 -2.24 25.37 7.54
CA THR A 12 -2.88 26.52 6.91
C THR A 12 -4.34 26.22 6.56
N PHE A 13 -4.63 25.02 6.07
CA PHE A 13 -5.95 24.57 5.63
C PHE A 13 -6.61 23.60 6.62
N LYS A 14 -6.32 23.75 7.91
CA LYS A 14 -6.80 22.87 8.99
C LYS A 14 -8.33 22.75 9.09
N ASP A 15 -9.04 23.77 8.63
CA ASP A 15 -10.51 23.86 8.69
C ASP A 15 -11.18 23.35 7.39
N GLU A 16 -10.40 23.01 6.35
CA GLU A 16 -10.92 22.49 5.09
C GLU A 16 -11.00 20.96 5.05
N GLN A 17 -12.18 20.42 4.72
CA GLN A 17 -12.45 18.98 4.71
C GLN A 17 -12.02 18.23 3.43
N GLY A 18 -11.14 18.80 2.61
CA GLY A 18 -10.74 18.23 1.30
C GLY A 18 -9.35 17.59 1.25
N GLY A 19 -8.57 17.63 2.34
CA GLY A 19 -7.21 17.08 2.39
C GLY A 19 -6.30 17.64 1.28
N ILE A 20 -5.59 16.76 0.58
CA ILE A 20 -4.63 17.14 -0.47
C ILE A 20 -5.28 17.93 -1.62
N TYR A 21 -6.53 17.62 -1.97
CA TYR A 21 -7.24 18.35 -3.02
C TYR A 21 -7.48 19.80 -2.60
N ALA A 22 -7.98 20.02 -1.37
CA ALA A 22 -8.20 21.36 -0.81
C ALA A 22 -6.90 22.17 -0.73
N TRP A 23 -5.80 21.52 -0.34
CA TRP A 23 -4.48 22.18 -0.28
C TRP A 23 -4.02 22.65 -1.66
N LEU A 24 -4.23 21.82 -2.69
CA LEU A 24 -3.84 22.15 -4.07
C LEU A 24 -4.80 23.15 -4.70
N SER A 25 -6.11 23.06 -4.48
CA SER A 25 -7.10 23.95 -5.12
C SER A 25 -6.90 25.40 -4.67
N ASN A 26 -6.61 25.59 -3.39
CA ASN A 26 -6.32 26.91 -2.82
C ASN A 26 -4.96 27.49 -3.21
N THR A 27 -4.01 26.66 -3.66
CA THR A 27 -2.64 27.12 -3.96
C THR A 27 -2.39 27.29 -5.46
N ILE A 28 -2.81 26.33 -6.28
CA ILE A 28 -2.48 26.25 -7.72
C ILE A 28 -3.72 26.25 -8.63
N GLY A 29 -4.92 26.37 -8.05
CA GLY A 29 -6.20 26.41 -8.74
C GLY A 29 -6.84 25.04 -8.97
N GLU A 30 -8.17 25.02 -9.09
CA GLU A 30 -9.00 23.80 -9.11
C GLU A 30 -8.63 22.80 -10.22
N LYS A 31 -8.32 23.28 -11.44
CA LYS A 31 -7.99 22.39 -12.57
C LYS A 31 -6.72 21.57 -12.31
N LEU A 32 -5.66 22.22 -11.81
CA LEU A 32 -4.40 21.54 -11.52
C LEU A 32 -4.51 20.68 -10.27
N ALA A 33 -5.28 21.12 -9.27
CA ALA A 33 -5.57 20.33 -8.08
C ALA A 33 -6.29 19.03 -8.40
N PHE A 34 -7.26 19.07 -9.31
CA PHE A 34 -7.96 17.88 -9.78
C PHE A 34 -7.01 16.90 -10.48
N ILE A 35 -6.22 17.40 -11.45
CA ILE A 35 -5.25 16.56 -12.19
C ILE A 35 -4.22 15.96 -11.22
N GLY A 36 -3.67 16.75 -10.30
CA GLY A 36 -2.68 16.29 -9.33
C GLY A 36 -3.24 15.22 -8.39
N THR A 37 -4.44 15.45 -7.84
CA THR A 37 -5.10 14.47 -6.97
C THR A 37 -5.44 13.19 -7.73
N PHE A 38 -5.88 13.31 -8.99
CA PHE A 38 -6.17 12.16 -9.84
C PHE A 38 -4.93 11.32 -10.16
N ILE A 39 -3.81 11.96 -10.50
CA ILE A 39 -2.53 11.28 -10.72
C ILE A 39 -2.09 10.59 -9.43
N TRP A 40 -2.23 11.25 -8.29
CA TRP A 40 -1.89 10.68 -6.98
C TRP A 40 -2.73 9.43 -6.66
N LEU A 41 -4.06 9.49 -6.83
CA LEU A 41 -4.94 8.33 -6.67
C LEU A 41 -4.61 7.21 -7.66
N SER A 42 -4.30 7.55 -8.91
CA SER A 42 -3.89 6.57 -9.93
C SER A 42 -2.57 5.88 -9.57
N SER A 43 -1.62 6.62 -8.99
CA SER A 43 -0.36 6.06 -8.49
C SER A 43 -0.61 5.04 -7.37
N TRP A 44 -1.56 5.30 -6.46
CA TRP A 44 -1.96 4.35 -5.43
C TRP A 44 -2.51 3.04 -6.00
N ILE A 45 -3.26 3.08 -7.10
CA ILE A 45 -3.76 1.87 -7.77
C ILE A 45 -2.59 1.02 -8.30
N VAL A 46 -1.63 1.64 -8.98
CA VAL A 46 -0.43 0.94 -9.48
C VAL A 46 0.38 0.36 -8.32
N TRP A 47 0.54 1.12 -7.25
CA TRP A 47 1.23 0.67 -6.04
C TRP A 47 0.54 -0.55 -5.41
N LEU A 48 -0.80 -0.52 -5.32
CA LEU A 48 -1.59 -1.62 -4.77
C LEU A 48 -1.42 -2.91 -5.57
N ILE A 49 -1.40 -2.83 -6.91
CA ILE A 49 -1.10 -3.96 -7.79
C ILE A 49 0.33 -4.49 -7.54
N ASN A 50 1.30 -3.58 -7.41
CA ASN A 50 2.69 -3.96 -7.18
C ASN A 50 2.89 -4.71 -5.84
N ILE A 51 2.28 -4.23 -4.77
CA ILE A 51 2.35 -4.85 -3.44
C ILE A 51 1.63 -6.19 -3.43
N SER A 52 0.47 -6.28 -4.08
CA SER A 52 -0.31 -7.52 -4.14
C SER A 52 0.44 -8.66 -4.82
N SER A 53 1.24 -8.39 -5.85
CA SER A 53 2.11 -9.41 -6.45
C SER A 53 3.28 -9.79 -5.54
N LYS A 54 3.85 -8.82 -4.82
CA LYS A 54 5.03 -9.04 -3.95
C LYS A 54 4.70 -9.72 -2.64
N VAL A 55 3.46 -9.67 -2.16
CA VAL A 55 3.06 -10.31 -0.89
C VAL A 55 3.36 -11.82 -0.89
N PHE A 56 3.30 -12.47 -2.05
CA PHE A 56 3.55 -13.90 -2.19
C PHE A 56 5.02 -14.29 -2.05
N ILE A 57 5.96 -13.35 -2.20
CA ILE A 57 7.40 -13.62 -2.04
C ILE A 57 7.72 -14.03 -0.58
N PRO A 58 7.40 -13.22 0.45
CA PRO A 58 7.62 -13.65 1.84
C PRO A 58 6.73 -14.84 2.22
N PHE A 59 5.49 -14.95 1.71
CA PHE A 59 4.69 -16.16 1.94
C PHE A 59 5.36 -17.43 1.40
N SER A 60 5.96 -17.35 0.21
CA SER A 60 6.71 -18.45 -0.40
C SER A 60 7.96 -18.79 0.43
N ALA A 61 8.72 -17.76 0.83
CA ALA A 61 9.90 -17.93 1.66
C ALA A 61 9.56 -18.54 3.04
N LEU A 62 8.44 -18.16 3.65
CA LEU A 62 7.97 -18.72 4.92
C LEU A 62 7.55 -20.19 4.80
N LEU A 63 6.88 -20.58 3.71
CA LEU A 63 6.38 -21.93 3.51
C LEU A 63 7.48 -22.90 3.02
N PHE A 64 8.36 -22.44 2.14
CA PHE A 64 9.33 -23.29 1.43
C PHE A 64 10.79 -23.02 1.82
N GLY A 65 11.05 -22.07 2.73
CA GLY A 65 12.40 -21.66 3.14
C GLY A 65 13.19 -20.88 2.09
N LYS A 66 12.62 -20.67 0.90
CA LYS A 66 13.19 -19.90 -0.22
C LYS A 66 12.08 -19.35 -1.10
N ASP A 67 12.39 -18.31 -1.88
CA ASP A 67 11.44 -17.80 -2.87
C ASP A 67 11.22 -18.83 -4.00
N MET A 68 10.00 -19.35 -4.10
CA MET A 68 9.56 -20.27 -5.14
C MET A 68 8.51 -19.65 -6.07
N THR A 69 8.22 -18.34 -5.96
CA THR A 69 7.19 -17.67 -6.78
C THR A 69 7.43 -17.80 -8.28
N GLN A 70 8.70 -17.89 -8.71
CA GLN A 70 9.09 -18.10 -10.11
C GLN A 70 9.00 -19.56 -10.59
N THR A 71 8.69 -20.50 -9.69
CA THR A 71 8.61 -21.93 -10.02
C THR A 71 7.17 -22.46 -10.03
N TRP A 72 6.21 -21.67 -9.56
CA TRP A 72 4.80 -22.05 -9.48
C TRP A 72 4.13 -22.02 -10.86
N ALA A 73 4.34 -23.06 -11.67
CA ALA A 73 3.60 -23.26 -12.90
C ALA A 73 2.37 -24.15 -12.63
N PHE A 74 1.22 -23.79 -13.19
CA PHE A 74 0.00 -24.60 -13.09
C PHE A 74 -0.62 -24.80 -14.47
N GLY A 75 -0.55 -26.04 -14.98
CA GLY A 75 -1.05 -26.38 -16.32
C GLY A 75 -0.38 -25.54 -17.42
N PRO A 76 -1.14 -24.82 -18.27
CA PRO A 76 -0.58 -23.99 -19.34
C PRO A 76 -0.03 -22.63 -18.86
N PHE A 77 -0.21 -22.27 -17.59
CA PHE A 77 0.15 -20.95 -17.08
C PHE A 77 1.60 -20.91 -16.58
N SER A 78 2.33 -19.88 -17.02
CA SER A 78 3.68 -19.60 -16.52
C SER A 78 3.65 -19.07 -15.09
N ALA A 79 4.79 -19.15 -14.40
CA ALA A 79 4.90 -18.70 -13.01
C ALA A 79 4.43 -17.24 -12.81
N THR A 80 4.78 -16.35 -13.73
CA THR A 80 4.33 -14.95 -13.69
C THR A 80 2.81 -14.82 -13.81
N GLN A 81 2.17 -15.65 -14.64
CA GLN A 81 0.71 -15.63 -14.80
C GLN A 81 0.01 -16.17 -13.56
N VAL A 82 0.55 -17.24 -12.94
CA VAL A 82 0.02 -17.79 -11.69
C VAL A 82 0.11 -16.76 -10.56
N VAL A 83 1.26 -16.09 -10.40
CA VAL A 83 1.42 -15.00 -9.42
C VAL A 83 0.47 -13.84 -9.72
N GLY A 84 0.24 -13.51 -10.99
CA GLY A 84 -0.72 -12.49 -11.40
C GLY A 84 -2.16 -12.83 -10.99
N ILE A 85 -2.59 -14.08 -11.18
CA ILE A 85 -3.92 -14.55 -10.75
C ILE A 85 -4.04 -14.50 -9.23
N LEU A 86 -3.00 -14.96 -8.51
CA LEU A 86 -2.96 -14.88 -7.06
C LEU A 86 -3.03 -13.43 -6.55
N ALA A 87 -2.37 -12.49 -7.24
CA ALA A 87 -2.45 -11.06 -6.92
C ALA A 87 -3.87 -10.51 -7.09
N ILE A 88 -4.60 -10.90 -8.15
CA ILE A 88 -6.00 -10.50 -8.35
C ILE A 88 -6.87 -11.04 -7.21
N LEU A 89 -6.73 -12.33 -6.86
CA LEU A 89 -7.45 -12.94 -5.75
C LEU A 89 -7.15 -12.23 -4.42
N TRP A 90 -5.88 -11.87 -4.20
CA TRP A 90 -5.45 -11.11 -3.03
C TRP A 90 -6.09 -9.72 -2.96
N ILE A 91 -6.15 -8.99 -4.07
CA ILE A 91 -6.80 -7.67 -4.11
C ILE A 91 -8.28 -7.79 -3.75
N ILE A 92 -8.99 -8.78 -4.30
CA ILE A 92 -10.41 -9.01 -3.99
C ILE A 92 -10.57 -9.31 -2.49
N PHE A 93 -9.72 -10.18 -1.94
CA PHE A 93 -9.71 -10.51 -0.52
C PHE A 93 -9.49 -9.27 0.35
N VAL A 94 -8.42 -8.51 0.11
CA VAL A 94 -8.11 -7.30 0.89
C VAL A 94 -9.22 -6.26 0.77
N THR A 95 -9.76 -6.05 -0.43
CA THR A 95 -10.87 -5.13 -0.67
C THR A 95 -12.10 -5.54 0.14
N PHE A 96 -12.43 -6.83 0.18
CA PHE A 96 -13.54 -7.34 0.98
C PHE A 96 -13.38 -7.08 2.47
N PHE A 97 -12.17 -7.26 3.02
CA PHE A 97 -11.89 -6.93 4.42
C PHE A 97 -11.88 -5.42 4.68
N ALA A 98 -11.37 -4.62 3.74
CA ALA A 98 -11.40 -3.17 3.83
C ALA A 98 -12.84 -2.62 3.83
N SER A 99 -13.76 -3.26 3.10
CA SER A 99 -15.18 -2.90 3.07
C SER A 99 -15.92 -3.17 4.39
N ARG A 100 -15.36 -3.95 5.32
CA ARG A 100 -15.99 -4.25 6.62
C ARG A 100 -15.79 -3.19 7.71
N GLY A 101 -15.12 -2.09 7.39
CA GLY A 101 -14.99 -0.92 8.26
C GLY A 101 -13.57 -0.67 8.77
N ALA A 102 -13.34 0.57 9.20
CA ALA A 102 -12.02 1.07 9.59
C ALA A 102 -11.43 0.38 10.84
N ASP A 103 -12.26 -0.20 11.71
CA ASP A 103 -11.80 -0.89 12.92
C ASP A 103 -10.96 -2.13 12.60
N VAL A 104 -11.30 -2.85 11.53
CA VAL A 104 -10.54 -4.02 11.09
C VAL A 104 -9.18 -3.57 10.56
N ILE A 105 -9.15 -2.50 9.78
CA ILE A 105 -7.91 -1.92 9.22
C ILE A 105 -7.00 -1.46 10.34
N SER A 106 -7.55 -0.77 11.34
CA SER A 106 -6.80 -0.28 12.51
C SER A 106 -6.19 -1.43 13.32
N LYS A 107 -6.96 -2.50 13.59
CA LYS A 107 -6.44 -3.68 14.29
C LYS A 107 -5.32 -4.36 13.51
N VAL A 108 -5.51 -4.63 12.22
CA VAL A 108 -4.48 -5.25 11.38
C VAL A 108 -3.22 -4.38 11.31
N SER A 109 -3.39 -3.06 11.18
CA SER A 109 -2.29 -2.10 11.17
C SER A 109 -1.51 -2.10 12.49
N SER A 110 -2.21 -2.13 13.64
CA SER A 110 -1.56 -2.15 14.96
C SER A 110 -0.68 -3.40 15.17
N VAL A 111 -1.17 -4.57 14.75
CA VAL A 111 -0.43 -5.82 14.82
C VAL A 111 0.77 -5.77 13.88
N GLY A 112 0.57 -5.34 12.63
CA GLY A 112 1.66 -5.15 11.67
C GLY A 112 2.73 -4.19 12.19
N GLY A 113 2.33 -3.09 12.82
CA GLY A 113 3.22 -2.12 13.46
C GLY A 113 4.07 -2.76 14.56
N ALA A 114 3.46 -3.56 15.44
CA ALA A 114 4.19 -4.28 16.48
C ALA A 114 5.23 -5.25 15.91
N PHE A 115 4.91 -5.97 14.84
CA PHE A 115 5.87 -6.83 14.15
C PHE A 115 7.03 -6.04 13.54
N VAL A 116 6.76 -4.90 12.90
CA VAL A 116 7.79 -4.03 12.33
C VAL A 116 8.72 -3.49 13.42
N THR A 117 8.16 -3.01 14.53
CA THR A 117 8.94 -2.56 15.68
C THR A 117 9.81 -3.70 16.22
N GLY A 118 9.26 -4.90 16.36
CA GLY A 118 10.01 -6.08 16.79
C GLY A 118 11.18 -6.41 15.85
N MET A 119 10.97 -6.35 14.53
CA MET A 119 12.05 -6.54 13.55
C MET A 119 13.18 -5.53 13.73
N ILE A 120 12.85 -4.24 13.93
CA ILE A 120 13.86 -3.19 14.16
C ILE A 120 14.69 -3.49 15.41
N PHE A 121 14.07 -3.94 16.50
CA PHE A 121 14.80 -4.32 17.72
C PHE A 121 15.75 -5.50 17.50
N VAL A 122 15.32 -6.53 16.76
CA VAL A 122 16.19 -7.67 16.41
C VAL A 122 17.39 -7.19 15.59
N PHE A 123 17.18 -6.33 14.60
CA PHE A 123 18.27 -5.75 13.81
C PHE A 123 19.26 -4.94 14.66
N LEU A 124 18.77 -4.15 15.62
CA LEU A 124 19.63 -3.35 16.51
C LEU A 124 20.47 -4.21 17.48
N ILE A 125 20.00 -5.39 17.88
CA ILE A 125 20.74 -6.30 18.76
C ILE A 125 21.72 -7.18 17.97
N ALA A 126 21.36 -7.54 16.73
CA ALA A 126 22.19 -8.37 15.86
C ALA A 126 23.32 -7.61 15.14
N THR A 127 23.27 -6.27 15.14
CA THR A 127 24.31 -5.39 14.60
C THR A 127 25.23 -4.91 15.71
#